data_AF-A0A6B3EW98-F1
#
_entry.id   AF-A0A6B3EW98-F1
#
_cell.length_a   1.000
_cell.length_b   1.000
_cell.length_c   1.000
_cell.angle_alpha   90.00
_cell.angle_beta   90.00
_cell.angle_gamma   90.00
#
_symmetry.space_group_name_H-M   'P 1'
#
loop_
_entity.id
_entity.type
_entity.pdbx_description
1 polymer ?
#
loop_
_entity_poly.entity_id
_entity_poly.type
_entity_poly.pdbx_seq_one_letter_code
_entity_poly.pdbx_strand_id
1 'polypeptide(L)' 'ASVHLSAKTRAPRRLGGTWIPLGAGGASAEQDTHFVTDPEVVARARRALEAVR' A
#
# COMPACT_ATOMS: atom_id res chain seq x y z
N ALA A 1 1.74 15.28 -18.85
CA ALA A 1 0.63 14.68 -18.08
C ALA A 1 1.07 14.47 -16.63
N SER A 2 0.15 14.55 -15.66
CA SER A 2 0.38 14.21 -14.26
C SER A 2 -0.65 13.17 -13.80
N VAL A 3 -0.21 12.22 -12.97
CA VAL A 3 -1.07 11.13 -12.47
C VAL A 3 -0.91 11.05 -10.96
N HIS A 4 -2.04 10.98 -10.25
CA HIS A 4 -2.08 10.59 -8.85
C HIS A 4 -2.41 9.10 -8.76
N LEU A 5 -1.61 8.34 -8.04
CA LEU A 5 -1.77 6.90 -7.85
C LEU A 5 -1.46 6.55 -6.38
N SER A 6 -2.31 5.74 -5.74
CA SER A 6 -2.08 5.30 -4.35
C SER A 6 -0.93 4.29 -4.23
N ALA A 7 -0.73 3.44 -5.25
CA ALA A 7 0.29 2.38 -5.31
C ALA A 7 0.36 1.52 -4.04
N LYS A 8 -0.77 1.29 -3.36
CA LYS A 8 -0.81 0.57 -2.09
C LYS A 8 -0.83 -0.93 -2.30
N THR A 9 -0.01 -1.64 -1.54
CA THR A 9 -0.06 -3.10 -1.37
C THR A 9 -0.21 -3.45 0.11
N ARG A 10 -0.72 -4.64 0.41
CA ARG A 10 -0.79 -5.13 1.78
C ARG A 10 0.62 -5.30 2.32
N ALA A 11 0.88 -4.77 3.51
CA ALA A 11 2.16 -4.94 4.16
C ALA A 11 2.38 -6.40 4.56
N PRO A 12 3.62 -6.91 4.52
CA PRO A 12 3.94 -8.21 5.09
C PRO A 12 3.56 -8.26 6.57
N ARG A 13 3.04 -9.41 6.99
CA ARG A 13 2.70 -9.66 8.40
C ARG A 13 3.96 -9.53 9.26
N ARG A 14 3.92 -8.72 10.30
CA ARG A 14 5.05 -8.57 11.24
C ARG A 14 5.09 -9.74 12.22
N LEU A 15 6.25 -10.40 12.35
CA LEU A 15 6.49 -11.38 13.40
C LEU A 15 6.95 -10.63 14.66
N GLY A 16 6.13 -10.61 15.71
CA GLY A 16 6.50 -10.04 17.02
C GLY A 16 5.80 -8.75 17.43
N GLY A 17 4.76 -8.30 16.73
CA GLY A 17 3.92 -7.18 17.17
C GLY A 17 2.53 -7.23 16.57
N THR A 18 1.51 -6.93 17.38
CA THR A 18 0.10 -6.89 16.96
C THR A 18 -0.33 -5.43 16.81
N TRP A 19 -0.95 -5.09 15.68
CA TRP A 19 -1.55 -3.78 15.51
C TRP A 19 -2.82 -3.66 16.35
N ILE A 20 -2.98 -2.53 17.04
CA ILE A 20 -4.18 -2.23 17.83
C ILE A 20 -5.08 -1.32 16.98
N PRO A 21 -6.26 -1.79 16.51
CA PRO A 21 -7.21 -0.96 15.80
C PRO A 21 -7.75 0.14 16.71
N LEU A 22 -7.77 1.40 16.23
CA LEU A 22 -8.24 2.56 17.02
C LEU A 22 -9.69 3.00 16.71
N GLY A 23 -10.45 2.22 15.91
CA GLY A 23 -11.81 2.57 15.46
C GLY A 23 -11.83 3.52 14.26
N ALA A 24 -12.88 3.62 13.43
CA ALA A 24 -14.28 3.23 13.57
C ALA A 24 -14.73 2.26 12.44
N GLY A 25 -15.40 1.17 12.80
CA GLY A 25 -16.10 0.31 11.83
C GLY A 25 -15.46 -1.02 11.45
N GLY A 26 -14.51 -1.53 12.24
CA GLY A 26 -14.11 -2.94 12.20
C GLY A 26 -13.00 -3.28 11.21
N ALA A 27 -11.80 -3.50 11.74
CA ALA A 27 -10.91 -4.54 11.24
C ALA A 27 -10.37 -5.26 12.47
N SER A 28 -10.49 -6.58 12.50
CA SER A 28 -9.91 -7.37 13.60
C SER A 28 -8.40 -7.12 13.66
N ALA A 29 -7.80 -7.14 14.86
CA ALA A 29 -6.35 -7.14 15.01
C ALA A 29 -5.67 -8.31 14.26
N GLU A 30 -6.40 -9.42 14.04
CA GLU A 30 -5.97 -10.55 13.22
C GLU A 30 -5.98 -10.26 11.71
N GLN A 31 -6.69 -9.23 11.25
CA GLN A 31 -6.81 -8.91 9.82
C GLN A 31 -5.61 -8.13 9.25
N ASP A 32 -4.63 -7.77 10.10
CA ASP A 32 -3.38 -7.04 9.78
C ASP A 32 -3.48 -6.24 8.47
N THR A 33 -4.36 -5.24 8.48
CA THR A 33 -4.75 -4.46 7.28
C THR A 33 -3.86 -3.23 7.11
N HIS A 34 -2.56 -3.35 7.41
CA HIS A 34 -1.60 -2.30 7.09
C HIS A 34 -1.28 -2.34 5.58
N PHE A 35 -1.23 -1.16 4.95
CA PHE A 35 -0.84 -1.01 3.55
C PHE A 35 0.38 -0.10 3.43
N VAL A 36 1.29 -0.47 2.54
CA VAL A 36 2.50 0.29 2.20
C VAL A 36 2.51 0.63 0.73
N THR A 37 3.25 1.67 0.35
CA THR A 37 3.50 1.97 -1.06
C THR A 37 4.40 0.90 -1.65
N ASP A 38 3.96 0.32 -2.77
CA ASP A 38 4.72 -0.65 -3.55
C ASP A 38 5.69 0.09 -4.50
N PRO A 39 7.01 -0.02 -4.30
CA PRO A 39 7.99 0.67 -5.12
C PRO A 39 8.02 0.14 -6.56
N GLU A 40 7.65 -1.12 -6.80
CA GLU A 40 7.63 -1.69 -8.14
C GLU A 40 6.47 -1.11 -8.95
N VAL A 41 5.29 -0.97 -8.35
CA VAL A 41 4.14 -0.32 -8.98
C VAL A 41 4.49 1.13 -9.35
N VAL A 42 5.16 1.86 -8.46
CA VAL A 42 5.65 3.22 -8.74
C VAL A 42 6.63 3.24 -9.92
N ALA A 43 7.60 2.33 -9.94
CA ALA A 43 8.59 2.26 -11.01
C ALA A 43 7.96 1.88 -12.37
N ARG A 44 6.98 0.97 -12.38
CA ARG A 44 6.20 0.62 -13.58
C ARG A 44 5.40 1.82 -14.08
N ALA A 45 4.71 2.53 -13.19
CA ALA A 45 3.96 3.73 -13.55
C ALA A 45 4.88 4.82 -14.14
N ARG A 46 6.07 5.01 -13.59
CA ARG A 46 7.08 5.93 -14.14
C ARG A 46 7.47 5.54 -15.57
N ARG A 47 7.85 4.28 -15.81
CA ARG A 47 8.24 3.80 -17.15
C ARG A 47 7.11 3.94 -18.17
N ALA A 48 5.87 3.66 -17.77
CA ALA A 48 4.71 3.83 -18.64
C ALA A 48 4.51 5.30 -19.04
N LEU A 49 4.68 6.23 -18.11
CA LEU A 49 4.60 7.67 -18.39
C LEU A 49 5.74 8.18 -19.28
N GLU A 50 6.93 7.60 -19.17
CA GLU A 50 8.06 7.91 -20.04
C GLU A 50 7.86 7.40 -21.47
N ALA A 51 7.23 6.23 -21.64
CA ALA A 51 7.00 5.63 -22.96
C ALA A 51 5.93 6.35 -23.80
N VAL A 52 5.02 7.10 -23.16
CA VAL A 52 3.96 7.87 -23.84
C VAL A 52 4.28 9.37 -23.98
N ARG A 53 5.48 9.77 -23.56
CA ARG A 53 5.97 11.14 -23.69
C ARG A 53 6.67 11.31 -25.04
#